data_AF-A0A5R9CGF9-F1
#
_entry.id   AF-A0A5R9CGF9-F1
#
_cell.length_a   1.000
_cell.length_b   1.000
_cell.length_c   1.000
_cell.angle_alpha   90.00
_cell.angle_beta   90.00
_cell.angle_gamma   90.00
#
_symmetry.space_group_name_H-M   'P 1'
#
loop_
_entity.id
_entity.type
_entity.pdbx_description
1 polymer ?
#
loop_
_entity_poly.entity_id
_entity_poly.type
_entity_poly.pdbx_seq_one_letter_code
_entity_poly.pdbx_strand_id
1 'polypeptide(L)'
;MKSATLLLGLGLALPLFYSAPVSASYVNSAPAALKLKIQPVNNSQTKITGSVTKGSLVKLYQDGAYAKKAVVQSNGRFVINLKSPLSHIGSYQLTATKVNFKPLTESFKVTSYPYTNQIKPLQTQVTALQKQLTSIQSQLSTMQSTADGLTNQDTTSSDYQRALTTAGNNPQAYQATYLSLEQQAIDLQNQMNQIQTQIQHYQDLSNF
;
A
#
# COMPACT_ATOMS: atom_id res chain seq x y z
N MET A 1 82.56 -72.02 -21.48
CA MET A 1 82.19 -70.61 -21.74
C MET A 1 81.61 -70.03 -20.46
N LYS A 2 82.22 -68.95 -19.92
CA LYS A 2 81.73 -67.99 -18.89
C LYS A 2 81.48 -68.59 -17.48
N SER A 3 82.34 -68.42 -16.46
CA SER A 3 82.52 -67.24 -15.55
C SER A 3 81.21 -66.83 -14.85
N ALA A 4 81.05 -66.54 -13.55
CA ALA A 4 81.90 -66.47 -12.34
C ALA A 4 80.99 -66.23 -11.09
N THR A 5 81.35 -66.82 -9.94
CA THR A 5 81.58 -66.17 -8.62
C THR A 5 80.59 -65.14 -8.01
N LEU A 6 79.95 -65.57 -6.91
CA LEU A 6 79.94 -65.04 -5.51
C LEU A 6 80.20 -63.54 -5.17
N LEU A 7 79.46 -63.10 -4.13
CA LEU A 7 79.72 -62.06 -3.08
C LEU A 7 78.91 -60.73 -3.09
N LEU A 8 78.13 -60.58 -2.00
CA LEU A 8 77.99 -59.46 -1.04
C LEU A 8 78.21 -58.00 -1.53
N GLY A 9 77.25 -57.12 -1.23
CA GLY A 9 77.54 -55.68 -1.15
C GLY A 9 76.35 -54.74 -0.90
N LEU A 10 76.39 -54.10 0.27
CA LEU A 10 76.13 -52.67 0.52
C LEU A 10 74.67 -52.20 0.69
N GLY A 11 74.39 -51.75 1.92
CA GLY A 11 73.20 -50.99 2.29
C GLY A 11 73.18 -49.58 1.69
N LEU A 12 71.95 -49.09 1.49
CA LEU A 12 71.67 -47.70 1.14
C LEU A 12 70.65 -47.16 2.14
N ALA A 13 71.13 -46.31 3.05
CA ALA A 13 70.29 -45.50 3.91
C ALA A 13 69.51 -44.49 3.06
N LEU A 14 68.19 -44.47 3.18
CA LEU A 14 67.32 -43.47 2.57
C LEU A 14 67.47 -42.13 3.33
N PRO A 15 67.63 -40.99 2.64
CA PRO A 15 67.64 -39.68 3.28
C PRO A 15 66.22 -39.29 3.73
N LEU A 16 66.10 -38.91 5.01
CA LEU A 16 64.92 -38.25 5.56
C LEU A 16 64.85 -36.82 5.01
N PHE A 17 63.89 -36.55 4.11
CA PHE A 17 63.56 -35.19 3.73
C PHE A 17 62.72 -34.53 4.84
N TYR A 18 63.32 -33.62 5.60
CA TYR A 18 62.60 -32.69 6.47
C TYR A 18 61.86 -31.67 5.58
N SER A 19 60.55 -31.84 5.39
CA SER A 19 59.70 -30.78 4.89
C SER A 19 59.43 -29.77 6.01
N ALA A 20 59.88 -28.54 5.85
CA ALA A 20 59.48 -27.46 6.75
C ALA A 20 57.97 -27.20 6.64
N PRO A 21 57.24 -27.00 7.75
CA PRO A 21 55.86 -26.55 7.68
C PRO A 21 55.82 -25.12 7.12
N VAL A 22 55.13 -24.95 5.99
CA VAL A 22 54.81 -23.62 5.48
C VAL A 22 53.67 -23.06 6.34
N SER A 23 54.00 -22.23 7.31
CA SER A 23 53.01 -21.51 8.10
C SER A 23 52.40 -20.41 7.23
N ALA A 24 51.24 -20.68 6.63
CA ALA A 24 50.41 -19.63 6.06
C ALA A 24 49.87 -18.76 7.20
N SER A 25 50.41 -17.56 7.38
CA SER A 25 49.86 -16.56 8.28
C SER A 25 48.52 -16.06 7.71
N TYR A 26 47.42 -16.71 8.07
CA TYR A 26 46.10 -16.12 7.90
C TYR A 26 46.02 -14.91 8.82
N VAL A 27 46.18 -13.71 8.26
CA VAL A 27 45.87 -12.47 8.96
C VAL A 27 44.35 -12.45 9.16
N ASN A 28 43.88 -12.97 10.29
CA ASN A 28 42.48 -12.93 10.65
C ASN A 28 42.14 -11.53 11.17
N SER A 29 42.08 -10.55 10.26
CA SER A 29 41.56 -9.23 10.57
C SER A 29 40.05 -9.36 10.82
N ALA A 30 39.55 -8.81 11.93
CA ALA A 30 38.11 -8.78 12.19
C ALA A 30 37.36 -8.17 10.98
N PRO A 31 36.25 -8.78 10.51
CA PRO A 31 35.52 -8.27 9.36
C PRO A 31 35.09 -6.83 9.57
N ALA A 32 35.25 -5.99 8.54
CA ALA A 32 34.82 -4.61 8.61
C ALA A 32 33.28 -4.51 8.80
N ALA A 33 32.82 -3.44 9.45
CA ALA A 33 31.39 -3.22 9.71
C ALA A 33 30.68 -2.55 8.52
N LEU A 34 29.46 -3.00 8.23
CA LEU A 34 28.57 -2.35 7.27
C LEU A 34 27.83 -1.18 7.91
N LYS A 35 27.42 -0.21 7.08
CA LYS A 35 26.45 0.83 7.43
C LYS A 35 25.23 0.65 6.55
N LEU A 36 24.03 0.71 7.13
CA LEU A 36 22.75 0.62 6.42
C LEU A 36 21.81 1.68 7.00
N LYS A 37 21.22 2.51 6.14
CA LYS A 37 20.21 3.51 6.50
C LYS A 37 19.04 3.38 5.55
N ILE A 38 17.84 3.39 6.11
CA ILE A 38 16.58 3.19 5.41
C ILE A 38 15.80 4.50 5.53
N GLN A 39 15.30 5.03 4.41
CA GLN A 39 14.40 6.18 4.47
C GLN A 39 13.04 5.73 5.03
N PRO A 40 12.28 6.61 5.70
CA PRO A 40 10.94 6.28 6.19
C PRO A 40 10.07 5.69 5.07
N VAL A 41 9.38 4.60 5.39
CA VAL A 41 8.50 3.88 4.45
C VAL A 41 7.08 3.92 4.96
N ASN A 42 6.11 4.14 4.07
CA ASN A 42 4.69 4.00 4.35
C ASN A 42 4.01 3.01 3.39
N ASN A 43 2.79 2.63 3.73
CA ASN A 43 1.98 1.65 3.01
C ASN A 43 1.44 2.14 1.64
N SER A 44 1.77 3.36 1.18
CA SER A 44 1.42 3.85 -0.17
C SER A 44 2.59 3.83 -1.14
N GLN A 45 3.82 3.64 -0.65
CA GLN A 45 5.03 3.68 -1.47
C GLN A 45 5.32 2.34 -2.17
N THR A 46 5.70 2.41 -3.44
CA THR A 46 6.20 1.28 -4.24
C THR A 46 7.72 1.23 -4.33
N LYS A 47 8.42 2.06 -3.54
CA LYS A 47 9.88 2.13 -3.52
C LYS A 47 10.39 2.25 -2.10
N ILE A 48 11.37 1.42 -1.76
CA ILE A 48 12.15 1.55 -0.53
C ILE A 48 13.53 2.07 -0.92
N THR A 49 13.97 3.15 -0.28
CA THR A 49 15.21 3.84 -0.58
C THR A 49 16.08 3.94 0.65
N GLY A 50 17.38 4.08 0.43
CA GLY A 50 18.32 4.22 1.52
C GLY A 50 19.77 4.32 1.05
N SER A 51 20.68 4.11 1.98
CA SER A 51 22.10 4.00 1.71
C SER A 51 22.71 2.80 2.44
N VAL A 52 23.71 2.20 1.81
CA VAL A 52 24.50 1.09 2.33
C VAL A 52 25.98 1.33 2.01
N THR A 53 26.89 0.69 2.74
CA THR A 53 28.31 0.67 2.37
C THR A 53 28.48 0.31 0.88
N LYS A 54 29.23 1.12 0.12
CA LYS A 54 29.44 0.93 -1.33
C LYS A 54 29.84 -0.50 -1.68
N GLY A 55 29.23 -1.05 -2.73
CA GLY A 55 29.47 -2.41 -3.22
C GLY A 55 28.81 -3.52 -2.39
N SER A 56 27.97 -3.19 -1.43
CA SER A 56 27.17 -4.19 -0.70
C SER A 56 25.94 -4.61 -1.49
N LEU A 57 25.42 -5.79 -1.16
CA LEU A 57 24.11 -6.27 -1.61
C LEU A 57 23.09 -6.03 -0.49
N VAL A 58 21.87 -5.63 -0.84
CA VAL A 58 20.75 -5.49 0.10
C VAL A 58 19.59 -6.39 -0.32
N LYS A 59 19.04 -7.13 0.64
CA LYS A 59 17.87 -7.99 0.47
C LYS A 59 16.77 -7.60 1.46
N LEU A 60 15.54 -7.52 0.98
CA LEU A 60 14.33 -7.35 1.77
C LEU A 60 13.77 -8.71 2.17
N TYR A 61 13.44 -8.82 3.45
CA TYR A 61 12.71 -9.94 4.00
C TYR A 61 11.38 -9.44 4.57
N GLN A 62 10.31 -10.18 4.28
CA GLN A 62 8.96 -9.96 4.81
C GLN A 62 8.54 -11.25 5.50
N ASP A 63 8.16 -11.17 6.77
CA ASP A 63 7.74 -12.32 7.59
C ASP A 63 8.76 -13.48 7.60
N GLY A 64 10.05 -13.13 7.58
CA GLY A 64 11.17 -14.09 7.54
C GLY A 64 11.46 -14.68 6.14
N ALA A 65 10.58 -14.47 5.15
CA ALA A 65 10.77 -14.91 3.78
C ALA A 65 11.51 -13.86 2.94
N TYR A 66 12.37 -14.31 2.03
CA TYR A 66 13.02 -13.42 1.06
C TYR A 66 11.97 -12.82 0.11
N ALA A 67 11.89 -11.50 0.07
CA ALA A 67 10.94 -10.79 -0.78
C ALA A 67 11.62 -10.25 -2.05
N LYS A 68 12.73 -9.51 -1.90
CA LYS A 68 13.36 -8.82 -3.05
C LYS A 68 14.80 -8.39 -2.83
N LYS A 69 15.56 -8.20 -3.90
CA LYS A 69 16.92 -7.62 -3.90
C LYS A 69 16.88 -6.15 -4.32
N ALA A 70 17.71 -5.32 -3.68
CA ALA A 70 17.88 -3.92 -4.05
C ALA A 70 18.83 -3.74 -5.24
N VAL A 71 18.60 -2.67 -6.01
CA VAL A 71 19.60 -2.11 -6.93
C VAL A 71 20.46 -1.15 -6.13
N VAL A 72 21.74 -1.49 -5.93
CA VAL A 72 22.71 -0.65 -5.20
C VAL A 72 23.61 0.08 -6.19
N GLN A 73 23.64 1.40 -6.10
CA GLN A 73 24.42 2.28 -6.95
C GLN A 73 25.88 2.35 -6.49
N SER A 74 26.77 2.85 -7.37
CA SER A 74 28.20 3.00 -7.10
C SER A 74 28.53 3.96 -5.96
N ASN A 75 27.60 4.83 -5.55
CA ASN A 75 27.72 5.73 -4.40
C ASN A 75 27.12 5.13 -3.10
N GLY A 76 26.67 3.87 -3.12
CA GLY A 76 26.07 3.20 -1.97
C GLY A 76 24.59 3.52 -1.74
N ARG A 77 23.95 4.37 -2.56
CA ARG A 77 22.49 4.52 -2.53
C ARG A 77 21.82 3.25 -3.07
N PHE A 78 20.68 2.88 -2.52
CA PHE A 78 19.92 1.75 -3.03
C PHE A 78 18.45 2.08 -3.24
N VAL A 79 17.83 1.34 -4.17
CA VAL A 79 16.38 1.36 -4.41
C VAL A 79 15.88 -0.07 -4.52
N ILE A 80 14.81 -0.39 -3.81
CA ILE A 80 14.03 -1.61 -3.99
C ILE A 80 12.69 -1.18 -4.59
N ASN A 81 12.45 -1.54 -5.85
CA ASN A 81 11.14 -1.32 -6.49
C ASN A 81 10.21 -2.46 -6.08
N LEU A 82 9.03 -2.17 -5.55
CA LEU A 82 8.00 -3.15 -5.20
C LEU A 82 6.99 -3.26 -6.36
N LYS A 83 6.34 -4.43 -6.51
CA LYS A 83 5.25 -4.59 -7.49
C LYS A 83 3.97 -3.90 -7.01
N SER A 84 3.76 -3.89 -5.70
CA SER A 84 2.68 -3.24 -4.97
C SER A 84 3.25 -2.65 -3.67
N PRO A 85 2.59 -1.67 -3.04
CA PRO A 85 2.99 -1.21 -1.71
C PRO A 85 3.05 -2.35 -0.69
N LEU A 86 3.80 -2.15 0.39
CA LEU A 86 3.81 -3.07 1.52
C LEU A 86 2.46 -2.96 2.24
N SER A 87 1.67 -4.03 2.19
CA SER A 87 0.28 -4.07 2.65
C SER A 87 0.11 -4.25 4.16
N HIS A 88 1.20 -4.44 4.90
CA HIS A 88 1.16 -4.60 6.35
C HIS A 88 1.95 -3.47 7.01
N ILE A 89 1.30 -2.66 7.85
CA ILE A 89 1.94 -1.77 8.79
C ILE A 89 2.64 -2.61 9.85
N GLY A 90 3.93 -2.39 10.03
CA GLY A 90 4.70 -3.19 10.96
C GLY A 90 6.20 -3.10 10.75
N SER A 91 6.90 -4.04 11.38
CA SER A 91 8.35 -4.13 11.34
C SER A 91 8.81 -5.03 10.20
N TYR A 92 9.71 -4.52 9.37
CA TYR A 92 10.35 -5.23 8.28
C TYR A 92 11.85 -5.24 8.48
N GLN A 93 12.56 -6.14 7.79
CA GLN A 93 14.01 -6.28 7.91
C GLN A 93 14.69 -6.17 6.55
N LEU A 94 15.79 -5.41 6.51
CA LEU A 94 16.74 -5.40 5.40
C LEU A 94 18.06 -6.00 5.86
N THR A 95 18.58 -6.95 5.08
CA THR A 95 19.91 -7.52 5.30
C THR A 95 20.88 -7.02 4.24
N ALA A 96 21.98 -6.41 4.69
CA ALA A 96 23.12 -6.02 3.89
C ALA A 96 24.26 -7.05 4.02
N THR A 97 24.85 -7.41 2.89
CA THR A 97 25.99 -8.36 2.82
C THR A 97 27.08 -7.84 1.89
N LYS A 98 28.33 -8.12 2.24
CA LYS A 98 29.51 -7.82 1.43
C LYS A 98 30.64 -8.77 1.82
N VAL A 99 31.46 -9.19 0.85
CA VAL A 99 32.63 -10.05 1.09
C VAL A 99 33.59 -9.36 2.05
N ASN A 100 34.11 -10.10 3.05
CA ASN A 100 35.00 -9.62 4.13
C ASN A 100 34.37 -8.59 5.08
N PHE A 101 33.05 -8.46 5.09
CA PHE A 101 32.31 -7.66 6.06
C PHE A 101 31.35 -8.55 6.86
N LYS A 102 31.09 -8.18 8.10
CA LYS A 102 30.03 -8.82 8.89
C LYS A 102 28.65 -8.45 8.29
N PRO A 103 27.75 -9.40 8.04
CA PRO A 103 26.37 -9.10 7.64
C PRO A 103 25.68 -8.17 8.65
N LEU A 104 24.84 -7.26 8.14
CA LEU A 104 24.07 -6.34 8.97
C LEU A 104 22.60 -6.48 8.62
N THR A 105 21.75 -6.69 9.63
CA THR A 105 20.30 -6.67 9.49
C THR A 105 19.75 -5.49 10.27
N GLU A 106 18.98 -4.63 9.60
CA GLU A 106 18.31 -3.49 10.20
C GLU A 106 16.80 -3.64 10.07
N SER A 107 16.10 -3.35 11.17
CA SER A 107 14.64 -3.29 11.19
C SER A 107 14.18 -1.87 10.84
N PHE A 108 13.13 -1.75 10.03
CA PHE A 108 12.43 -0.49 9.80
C PHE A 108 10.93 -0.67 9.97
N LYS A 109 10.25 0.42 10.29
CA LYS A 109 8.79 0.42 10.39
C LYS A 109 8.17 0.96 9.11
N VAL A 110 7.18 0.25 8.61
CA VAL A 110 6.23 0.78 7.64
C VAL A 110 5.11 1.45 8.43
N THR A 111 4.85 2.72 8.12
CA THR A 111 3.77 3.49 8.75
C THR A 111 2.56 3.60 7.84
N SER A 112 1.41 3.94 8.41
CA SER A 112 0.23 4.34 7.64
C SER A 112 0.53 5.61 6.81
N TYR A 113 -0.02 5.66 5.59
CA TYR A 113 -0.14 6.88 4.81
C TYR A 113 -1.52 7.50 5.02
N PRO A 114 -1.61 8.75 5.51
CA PRO A 114 -2.89 9.42 5.68
C PRO A 114 -3.44 9.88 4.32
N TYR A 115 -4.51 9.25 3.84
CA TYR A 115 -5.23 9.66 2.62
C TYR A 115 -6.15 10.88 2.85
N THR A 116 -5.78 11.78 3.77
CA THR A 116 -6.61 12.93 4.18
C THR A 116 -6.84 13.92 3.03
N ASN A 117 -5.86 14.08 2.15
CA ASN A 117 -5.97 14.96 0.98
C ASN A 117 -7.00 14.43 -0.05
N GLN A 118 -7.19 13.11 -0.11
CA GLN A 118 -8.19 12.46 -0.96
C GLN A 118 -9.57 12.49 -0.29
N ILE A 119 -9.63 12.28 1.02
CA ILE A 119 -10.88 12.24 1.78
C ILE A 119 -11.54 13.62 1.90
N LYS A 120 -10.77 14.68 2.15
CA LYS A 120 -11.31 16.03 2.39
C LYS A 120 -12.20 16.59 1.26
N PRO A 121 -11.84 16.52 -0.03
CA PRO A 121 -12.74 16.97 -1.10
C PRO A 121 -14.00 16.11 -1.21
N LEU A 122 -13.93 14.80 -0.97
CA LEU A 122 -15.09 13.91 -0.97
C LEU A 122 -16.06 14.26 0.17
N GLN A 123 -15.56 14.56 1.37
CA GLN A 123 -16.38 15.04 2.49
C GLN A 123 -17.08 16.37 2.15
N THR A 124 -16.37 17.28 1.48
CA THR A 124 -16.94 18.54 1.01
C THR A 124 -18.08 18.31 0.02
N GLN A 125 -17.92 17.34 -0.89
CA GLN A 125 -18.96 16.95 -1.83
C GLN A 125 -20.19 16.35 -1.13
N VAL A 126 -19.99 15.47 -0.14
CA VAL A 126 -21.10 14.93 0.67
C VAL A 126 -21.88 16.05 1.35
N THR A 127 -21.20 17.02 1.97
CA THR A 127 -21.87 18.16 2.60
C THR A 127 -22.67 18.99 1.61
N ALA A 128 -22.17 19.19 0.39
CA ALA A 128 -22.91 19.91 -0.65
C ALA A 128 -24.18 19.14 -1.09
N LEU A 129 -24.06 17.82 -1.33
CA LEU A 129 -25.20 16.97 -1.69
C LEU A 129 -26.24 16.89 -0.57
N GLN A 130 -25.81 16.84 0.70
CA GLN A 130 -26.70 16.88 1.86
C GLN A 130 -27.54 18.17 1.87
N LYS A 131 -26.92 19.32 1.60
CA LYS A 131 -27.66 20.60 1.52
C LYS A 131 -28.69 20.59 0.40
N GLN A 132 -28.35 20.02 -0.76
CA GLN A 132 -29.30 19.87 -1.88
C GLN A 132 -30.46 18.95 -1.49
N LEU A 133 -30.18 17.81 -0.84
CA LEU A 133 -31.21 16.88 -0.38
C LEU A 133 -32.15 17.57 0.62
N THR A 134 -31.63 18.31 1.60
CA THR A 134 -32.46 19.06 2.55
C THR A 134 -33.33 20.11 1.86
N SER A 135 -32.81 20.79 0.82
CA SER A 135 -33.60 21.73 0.02
C SER A 135 -34.77 21.05 -0.69
N ILE A 136 -34.51 19.90 -1.32
CA ILE A 136 -35.55 19.12 -2.01
C ILE A 136 -36.57 18.54 -1.03
N GLN A 137 -36.13 18.03 0.12
CA GLN A 137 -37.02 17.54 1.17
C GLN A 137 -37.95 18.64 1.70
N SER A 138 -37.44 19.86 1.85
CA SER A 138 -38.26 21.03 2.21
C SER A 138 -39.31 21.33 1.14
N GLN A 139 -38.93 21.32 -0.14
CA GLN A 139 -39.86 21.52 -1.25
C GLN A 139 -40.94 20.44 -1.29
N LEU A 140 -40.56 19.16 -1.21
CA LEU A 140 -41.50 18.03 -1.16
C LEU A 140 -42.50 18.17 -0.02
N SER A 141 -42.04 18.55 1.18
CA SER A 141 -42.90 18.79 2.34
C SER A 141 -43.94 19.89 2.09
N THR A 142 -43.54 21.02 1.47
CA THR A 142 -44.49 22.08 1.11
C THR A 142 -45.48 21.64 0.04
N MET A 143 -45.06 20.73 -0.85
CA MET A 143 -45.88 20.26 -1.94
C MET A 143 -46.85 19.14 -1.56
N GLN A 144 -46.56 18.41 -0.49
CA GLN A 144 -47.21 17.15 -0.14
C GLN A 144 -48.73 17.30 0.05
N SER A 145 -49.19 18.30 0.81
CA SER A 145 -50.62 18.51 1.05
C SER A 145 -51.44 18.78 -0.23
N THR A 146 -50.83 19.45 -1.21
CA THR A 146 -51.46 19.70 -2.51
C THR A 146 -51.45 18.43 -3.35
N ALA A 147 -50.34 17.67 -3.34
CA ALA A 147 -50.28 16.37 -4.00
C ALA A 147 -51.36 15.41 -3.46
N ASP A 148 -51.48 15.30 -2.13
CA ASP A 148 -52.48 14.46 -1.47
C ASP A 148 -53.91 14.90 -1.83
N GLY A 149 -54.20 16.20 -1.80
CA GLY A 149 -55.52 16.73 -2.17
C GLY A 149 -55.90 16.46 -3.63
N LEU A 150 -54.93 16.44 -4.55
CA LEU A 150 -55.15 16.09 -5.95
C LEU A 150 -55.45 14.60 -6.18
N THR A 151 -55.14 13.73 -5.21
CA THR A 151 -55.50 12.30 -5.29
C THR A 151 -56.96 12.01 -4.91
N ASN A 152 -57.69 13.00 -4.40
CA ASN A 152 -59.10 12.84 -4.02
C ASN A 152 -59.98 12.57 -5.25
N GLN A 153 -60.72 11.47 -5.22
CA GLN A 153 -61.59 11.03 -6.31
C GLN A 153 -62.88 11.87 -6.41
N ASP A 154 -63.30 12.53 -5.33
CA ASP A 154 -64.39 13.50 -5.37
C ASP A 154 -63.84 14.87 -5.78
N THR A 155 -63.92 15.14 -7.08
CA THR A 155 -63.46 16.40 -7.69
C THR A 155 -64.31 17.60 -7.26
N THR A 156 -65.43 17.41 -6.55
CA THR A 156 -66.26 18.50 -6.03
C THR A 156 -65.91 18.86 -4.58
N SER A 157 -65.10 18.05 -3.91
CA SER A 157 -64.68 18.28 -2.53
C SER A 157 -63.89 19.59 -2.37
N SER A 158 -64.04 20.23 -1.21
CA SER A 158 -63.29 21.45 -0.86
C SER A 158 -61.77 21.22 -0.84
N ASP A 159 -61.33 20.01 -0.53
CA ASP A 159 -59.91 19.62 -0.53
C ASP A 159 -59.34 19.51 -1.94
N TYR A 160 -60.03 18.82 -2.85
CA TYR A 160 -59.61 18.76 -4.25
C TYR A 160 -59.59 20.15 -4.88
N GLN A 161 -60.65 20.95 -4.68
CA GLN A 161 -60.75 22.28 -5.28
C GLN A 161 -59.66 23.24 -4.77
N ARG A 162 -59.31 23.16 -3.48
CA ARG A 162 -58.18 23.89 -2.90
C ARG A 162 -56.86 23.44 -3.53
N ALA A 163 -56.61 22.15 -3.63
CA ALA A 163 -55.39 21.60 -4.21
C ALA A 163 -55.26 21.95 -5.70
N LEU A 164 -56.35 21.86 -6.48
CA LEU A 164 -56.39 22.23 -7.89
C LEU A 164 -56.06 23.72 -8.09
N THR A 165 -56.60 24.58 -7.24
CA THR A 165 -56.30 26.02 -7.26
C THR A 165 -54.81 26.28 -6.96
N THR A 166 -54.26 25.65 -5.91
CA THR A 166 -52.83 25.76 -5.55
C THR A 166 -51.92 25.23 -6.66
N ALA A 167 -52.34 24.17 -7.36
CA ALA A 167 -51.65 23.62 -8.51
C ALA A 167 -51.81 24.46 -9.80
N GLY A 168 -52.45 25.63 -9.73
CA GLY A 168 -52.63 26.52 -10.88
C GLY A 168 -53.55 25.95 -11.96
N ASN A 169 -54.53 25.12 -11.58
CA ASN A 169 -55.41 24.39 -12.49
C ASN A 169 -54.68 23.44 -13.46
N ASN A 170 -53.46 23.00 -13.11
CA ASN A 170 -52.68 22.05 -13.91
C ASN A 170 -52.12 20.90 -13.04
N PRO A 171 -52.98 19.95 -12.62
CA PRO A 171 -52.60 18.89 -11.70
C PRO A 171 -51.56 17.92 -12.27
N GLN A 172 -51.53 17.72 -13.59
CA GLN A 172 -50.55 16.86 -14.25
C GLN A 172 -49.13 17.44 -14.17
N ALA A 173 -48.98 18.74 -14.46
CA ALA A 173 -47.68 19.40 -14.35
C ALA A 173 -47.19 19.46 -12.89
N TYR A 174 -48.10 19.67 -11.95
CA TYR A 174 -47.80 19.63 -10.52
C TYR A 174 -47.28 18.26 -10.08
N GLN A 175 -48.00 17.19 -10.45
CA GLN A 175 -47.62 15.82 -10.14
C GLN A 175 -46.28 15.44 -10.77
N ALA A 176 -46.04 15.84 -12.03
CA ALA A 176 -44.77 15.60 -12.70
C ALA A 176 -43.59 16.29 -11.97
N THR A 177 -43.80 17.51 -11.48
CA THR A 177 -42.80 18.24 -10.69
C THR A 177 -42.53 17.52 -9.36
N TYR A 178 -43.58 17.09 -8.66
CA TYR A 178 -43.45 16.35 -7.41
C TYR A 178 -42.65 15.05 -7.59
N LEU A 179 -43.01 14.22 -8.58
CA LEU A 179 -42.29 12.96 -8.89
C LEU A 179 -40.83 13.21 -9.32
N SER A 180 -40.57 14.28 -10.07
CA SER A 180 -39.21 14.65 -10.45
C SER A 180 -38.36 15.01 -9.24
N LEU A 181 -38.92 15.68 -8.24
CA LEU A 181 -38.24 16.02 -6.99
C LEU A 181 -37.97 14.76 -6.15
N GLU A 182 -38.92 13.82 -6.08
CA GLU A 182 -38.72 12.53 -5.41
C GLU A 182 -37.56 11.74 -6.06
N GLN A 183 -37.54 11.66 -7.39
CA GLN A 183 -36.46 10.99 -8.11
C GLN A 183 -35.12 11.69 -7.88
N GLN A 184 -35.08 13.01 -7.91
CA GLN A 184 -33.86 13.77 -7.64
C GLN A 184 -33.33 13.52 -6.22
N ALA A 185 -34.22 13.39 -5.22
CA ALA A 185 -33.84 13.05 -3.86
C ALA A 185 -33.22 11.63 -3.76
N ILE A 186 -33.75 10.66 -4.52
CA ILE A 186 -33.19 9.29 -4.61
C ILE A 186 -31.81 9.33 -5.26
N ASP A 187 -31.64 10.07 -6.35
CA ASP A 187 -30.37 10.17 -7.07
C ASP A 187 -29.27 10.79 -6.20
N LEU A 188 -29.60 11.84 -5.43
CA LEU A 188 -28.67 12.45 -4.47
C LEU A 188 -28.26 11.46 -3.37
N GLN A 189 -29.20 10.65 -2.86
CA GLN A 189 -28.88 9.61 -1.88
C GLN A 189 -27.92 8.57 -2.45
N ASN A 190 -28.17 8.12 -3.68
CA ASN A 190 -27.29 7.18 -4.38
C ASN A 190 -25.88 7.74 -4.58
N GLN A 191 -25.77 9.01 -4.99
CA GLN A 191 -24.47 9.68 -5.15
C GLN A 191 -23.72 9.79 -3.81
N MET A 192 -24.41 10.18 -2.73
CA MET A 192 -23.79 10.24 -1.40
C MET A 192 -23.29 8.87 -0.96
N ASN A 193 -24.07 7.80 -1.18
CA ASN A 193 -23.66 6.43 -0.85
C ASN A 193 -22.38 6.02 -1.60
N GLN A 194 -22.28 6.32 -2.90
CA GLN A 194 -21.08 6.05 -3.69
C GLN A 194 -19.86 6.81 -3.15
N ILE A 195 -20.01 8.08 -2.79
CA ILE A 195 -18.91 8.87 -2.23
C ILE A 195 -18.52 8.35 -0.84
N GLN A 196 -19.49 7.93 -0.01
CA GLN A 196 -19.21 7.30 1.28
C GLN A 196 -18.39 6.01 1.13
N THR A 197 -18.70 5.17 0.13
CA THR A 197 -17.89 3.99 -0.19
C THR A 197 -16.45 4.37 -0.58
N GLN A 198 -16.25 5.44 -1.34
CA GLN A 198 -14.91 5.92 -1.70
C GLN A 198 -14.14 6.45 -0.48
N ILE A 199 -14.82 7.18 0.41
CA ILE A 199 -14.22 7.63 1.67
C ILE A 199 -13.80 6.42 2.51
N GLN A 200 -14.66 5.41 2.64
CA GLN A 200 -14.36 4.20 3.39
C GLN A 200 -13.15 3.47 2.80
N HIS A 201 -13.06 3.35 1.47
CA HIS A 201 -11.92 2.75 0.80
C HIS A 201 -10.59 3.42 1.19
N TYR A 202 -10.53 4.76 1.22
CA TYR A 202 -9.32 5.48 1.64
C TYR A 202 -9.02 5.35 3.14
N GLN A 203 -10.04 5.22 3.98
CA GLN A 203 -9.86 4.95 5.41
C GLN A 203 -9.28 3.56 5.62
N ASP A 204 -9.78 2.55 4.89
CA ASP A 204 -9.27 1.19 4.94
C ASP A 204 -7.80 1.14 4.50
N LEU A 205 -7.45 1.82 3.40
CA LEU A 205 -6.05 1.96 2.96
C LEU A 205 -5.15 2.65 3.99
N SER A 206 -5.70 3.44 4.92
CA SER A 206 -4.93 4.05 6.01
C SER A 206 -4.72 3.09 7.20
N ASN A 207 -5.57 2.08 7.35
CA ASN A 207 -5.59 1.16 8.49
C ASN A 207 -4.81 -0.15 8.27
N PHE A 208 -4.40 -0.44 7.03
CA PHE A 208 -3.55 -1.59 6.67
C PHE A 208 -2.06 -1.29 6.78
#